data_AF-A0A8F9XGQ2-F1
#
_entry.id   AF-A0A8F9XGQ2-F1
#
_cell.length_a   1.000
_cell.length_b   1.000
_cell.length_c   1.000
_cell.angle_alpha   90.00
_cell.angle_beta   90.00
_cell.angle_gamma   90.00
#
_symmetry.space_group_name_H-M   'P 1'
#
loop_
_entity.id
_entity.type
_entity.pdbx_description
1 polymer ?
#
loop_
_entity_poly.entity_id
_entity_poly.type
_entity_poly.pdbx_seq_one_letter_code
_entity_poly.pdbx_strand_id
1 'polypeptide(L)'
;MKMTMHIDEEVLDRVMKITGASTKTEAVEIALNEMARRHKMKELFSAGLGLAPDELREAFDPASLAIDDHGLAAEDSSPYGQPDPS
;
A
#
# COMPACT_ATOMS: atom_id res chain seq x y z
N MET A 1 -24.21 -1.30 15.33
CA MET A 1 -24.74 -2.55 15.92
C MET A 1 -23.95 -2.88 17.18
N LYS A 2 -24.56 -3.54 18.18
CA LYS A 2 -23.86 -4.04 19.37
C LYS A 2 -23.71 -5.55 19.24
N MET A 3 -22.48 -6.05 19.40
CA MET A 3 -22.17 -7.48 19.47
C MET A 3 -21.28 -7.76 20.68
N THR A 4 -21.26 -9.00 21.16
CA THR A 4 -20.36 -9.43 22.23
C THR A 4 -19.49 -10.55 21.68
N MET A 5 -18.17 -10.38 21.82
CA MET A 5 -17.18 -11.35 21.37
C MET A 5 -16.00 -11.36 22.35
N HIS A 6 -15.33 -12.50 22.48
CA HIS A 6 -14.08 -12.58 23.22
C HIS A 6 -12.90 -12.21 22.31
N ILE A 7 -12.06 -11.29 22.78
CA ILE A 7 -10.84 -10.87 22.11
C ILE A 7 -9.71 -11.02 23.12
N ASP A 8 -8.55 -11.50 22.66
CA ASP A 8 -7.33 -11.50 23.43
C ASP A 8 -6.89 -10.04 23.70
N GLU A 9 -6.81 -9.67 24.98
CA GLU A 9 -6.48 -8.30 25.40
C GLU A 9 -5.05 -7.90 24.99
N GLU A 10 -4.09 -8.83 24.95
CA GLU A 10 -2.72 -8.53 24.51
C GLU A 10 -2.65 -8.23 23.01
N VAL A 11 -3.50 -8.91 22.22
CA VAL A 11 -3.66 -8.60 20.79
C VAL A 11 -4.30 -7.22 20.63
N LEU A 12 -5.37 -6.94 21.36
CA LEU A 12 -6.08 -5.66 21.28
C LEU A 12 -5.18 -4.48 21.68
N ASP A 13 -4.40 -4.61 22.76
CA ASP A 13 -3.44 -3.60 23.20
C ASP A 13 -2.37 -3.31 22.14
N ARG A 14 -1.87 -4.36 21.46
CA ARG A 14 -0.91 -4.18 20.36
C ARG A 14 -1.56 -3.45 19.18
N VAL A 15 -2.78 -3.81 18.82
CA VAL A 15 -3.51 -3.12 17.74
C VAL A 15 -3.66 -1.64 18.09
N MET A 16 -4.13 -1.31 19.30
CA MET A 16 -4.29 0.08 19.74
C MET A 16 -2.97 0.86 19.67
N LYS A 17 -1.85 0.27 20.10
CA LYS A 17 -0.52 0.92 20.03
C LYS A 17 -0.05 1.16 18.60
N ILE A 18 -0.30 0.23 17.69
CA ILE A 18 0.13 0.33 16.29
C ILE A 18 -0.73 1.34 15.52
N THR A 19 -2.05 1.36 15.76
CA THR A 19 -2.99 2.21 15.02
C THR A 19 -3.16 3.60 15.65
N GLY A 20 -2.81 3.76 16.92
CA GLY A 20 -3.08 4.99 17.69
C GLY A 20 -4.55 5.16 18.07
N ALA A 21 -5.36 4.10 17.97
CA ALA A 21 -6.78 4.15 18.29
C ALA A 21 -7.03 4.56 19.75
N SER A 22 -7.97 5.49 19.94
CA SER A 22 -8.34 6.04 21.25
C SER A 22 -9.28 5.11 22.03
N THR A 23 -10.02 4.25 21.32
CA THR A 23 -10.97 3.32 21.92
C THR A 23 -10.82 1.89 21.38
N LYS A 24 -11.26 0.90 22.16
CA LYS A 24 -11.28 -0.52 21.74
C LYS A 24 -12.12 -0.74 20.48
N THR A 25 -13.26 -0.05 20.37
CA THR A 25 -14.15 -0.15 19.20
C THR A 25 -13.46 0.35 17.93
N GLU A 26 -12.81 1.51 18.02
CA GLU A 26 -12.06 2.11 16.92
C GLU A 26 -10.90 1.20 16.49
N ALA A 27 -10.18 0.61 17.45
CA ALA A 27 -9.09 -0.32 17.18
C ALA A 27 -9.57 -1.55 16.37
N VAL A 28 -10.71 -2.12 16.77
CA VAL A 28 -11.33 -3.25 16.06
C VAL A 28 -11.80 -2.84 14.67
N GLU A 29 -12.42 -1.67 14.54
CA GLU A 29 -12.87 -1.13 13.25
C GLU A 29 -11.71 -0.95 12.27
N ILE A 30 -10.62 -0.31 12.72
CA ILE A 30 -9.40 -0.11 11.91
C ILE A 30 -8.81 -1.47 11.51
N ALA A 31 -8.69 -2.41 12.45
CA ALA A 31 -8.10 -3.73 12.17
C ALA A 31 -8.90 -4.50 11.11
N LEU A 32 -10.23 -4.50 11.20
CA LEU A 32 -11.09 -5.19 10.23
C LEU A 32 -11.02 -4.54 8.84
N ASN A 33 -11.08 -3.20 8.80
CA ASN A 33 -10.98 -2.46 7.54
C ASN A 33 -9.62 -2.65 6.88
N GLU A 34 -8.53 -2.61 7.65
CA GLU A 34 -7.19 -2.80 7.11
C GLU A 34 -7.00 -4.22 6.56
N MET A 35 -7.59 -5.23 7.20
CA MET A 35 -7.52 -6.60 6.70
C MET A 35 -8.30 -6.80 5.40
N ALA A 36 -9.49 -6.23 5.31
CA ALA A 36 -10.25 -6.22 4.05
C ALA A 36 -9.48 -5.46 2.95
N ARG A 37 -8.89 -4.30 3.28
CA ARG A 37 -8.11 -3.48 2.34
C ARG A 37 -6.91 -4.23 1.78
N ARG A 38 -6.13 -4.89 2.64
CA ARG A 38 -4.95 -5.69 2.20
C ARG A 38 -5.35 -6.85 1.30
N HIS A 39 -6.43 -7.54 1.63
CA HIS A 39 -6.95 -8.60 0.77
C HIS A 39 -7.36 -8.05 -0.60
N LYS A 40 -8.12 -6.94 -0.62
CA LYS A 40 -8.57 -6.33 -1.89
C LYS A 40 -7.40 -5.85 -2.73
N MET A 41 -6.38 -5.27 -2.11
CA MET A 41 -5.16 -4.85 -2.80
C MET A 41 -4.47 -6.04 -3.47
N LYS A 42 -4.33 -7.17 -2.76
CA LYS A 42 -3.74 -8.39 -3.33
C LYS A 42 -4.56 -8.92 -4.51
N GLU A 43 -5.88 -8.93 -4.38
CA GLU A 43 -6.80 -9.36 -5.45
C GLU A 43 -6.62 -8.50 -6.72
N LEU A 44 -6.62 -7.17 -6.56
CA LEU A 44 -6.46 -6.23 -7.68
C LEU A 44 -5.09 -6.38 -8.36
N PHE A 45 -4.00 -6.48 -7.57
CA PHE A 45 -2.66 -6.66 -8.14
C PHE A 45 -2.46 -8.03 -8.78
N SER A 46 -3.11 -9.07 -8.26
CA SER A 46 -3.03 -10.41 -8.86
C SER A 46 -3.85 -10.53 -10.14
N ALA A 47 -4.93 -9.76 -10.29
CA ALA A 47 -5.72 -9.71 -11.51
C ALA A 47 -4.93 -9.12 -12.70
N GLY A 48 -3.94 -8.26 -12.42
CA GLY A 48 -3.17 -7.55 -13.44
C GLY A 48 -4.03 -6.55 -14.20
N LEU A 49 -3.48 -6.00 -15.29
CA LEU A 49 -4.17 -5.01 -16.13
C LEU A 49 -5.02 -5.66 -17.24
N GLY A 50 -4.98 -6.99 -17.36
CA GLY A 50 -5.68 -7.71 -18.44
C GLY A 50 -5.11 -7.45 -19.83
N LEU A 51 -3.91 -6.86 -19.92
CA LEU A 51 -3.23 -6.48 -21.16
C LEU A 51 -2.09 -7.43 -21.48
N ALA A 52 -1.88 -7.70 -22.77
CA ALA A 52 -0.70 -8.39 -23.25
C ALA A 52 0.56 -7.49 -23.12
N PRO A 53 1.78 -8.07 -23.14
CA PRO A 53 3.02 -7.29 -23.02
C PRO A 53 3.17 -6.16 -24.05
N ASP A 54 2.74 -6.39 -25.30
CA ASP A 54 2.80 -5.38 -26.36
C ASP A 54 1.80 -4.25 -26.13
N GLU A 55 0.57 -4.58 -25.69
CA GLU A 55 -0.46 -3.59 -25.34
C GLU A 55 -0.04 -2.73 -24.14
N LEU A 56 0.65 -3.32 -23.17
CA LEU A 56 1.23 -2.58 -22.04
C LEU A 56 2.29 -1.57 -22.50
N ARG A 57 3.10 -1.94 -23.50
CA ARG A 57 4.13 -1.06 -24.06
C ARG A 57 3.51 0.10 -24.83
N GLU A 58 2.42 -0.14 -25.54
CA GLU A 58 1.70 0.89 -26.30
C GLU A 58 0.83 1.79 -25.40
N ALA A 59 0.35 1.28 -24.27
CA ALA A 59 -0.42 2.06 -23.30
C ALA A 59 0.40 3.11 -22.55
N PHE A 60 1.74 3.05 -22.62
CA PHE A 60 2.63 4.03 -22.02
C PHE A 60 2.65 5.32 -22.84
N ASP A 61 2.16 6.42 -22.26
CA ASP A 61 2.24 7.75 -22.88
C ASP A 61 3.64 8.36 -22.66
N PRO A 62 4.46 8.57 -23.70
CA PRO A 62 5.78 9.18 -23.55
C PRO A 62 5.74 10.61 -23.01
N ALA A 63 4.62 11.33 -23.16
CA ALA A 63 4.45 12.66 -22.58
C ALA A 63 4.39 12.63 -21.04
N SER A 64 4.12 11.47 -20.42
CA SER A 64 4.22 11.30 -18.97
C SER A 64 5.66 11.43 -18.43
N LEU A 65 6.66 11.31 -19.30
CA LEU A 65 8.07 11.60 -18.99
C LEU A 65 8.43 13.08 -19.13
N ALA A 66 7.51 13.93 -19.62
CA ALA A 66 7.67 15.38 -19.57
C ALA A 66 7.47 15.83 -18.12
N ILE A 67 8.37 15.40 -17.25
CA ILE A 67 8.58 15.98 -15.94
C ILE A 67 9.12 17.37 -16.22
N ASP A 68 8.30 18.38 -15.98
CA ASP A 68 8.76 19.75 -15.74
C ASP A 68 10.00 19.71 -14.83
N ASP A 69 10.93 20.61 -15.08
CA ASP A 69 12.25 20.87 -14.46
C ASP A 69 12.28 21.00 -12.90
N HIS A 70 11.29 20.44 -12.20
CA HIS A 70 11.02 20.62 -10.77
C HIS A 70 10.81 19.29 -10.01
N GLY A 71 10.96 18.14 -10.67
CA GLY A 71 10.66 16.82 -10.09
C GLY A 71 11.83 15.86 -9.87
N LEU A 72 13.08 16.27 -10.13
CA LEU A 72 14.22 15.39 -9.84
C LEU A 72 14.47 15.36 -8.33
N ALA A 73 14.56 14.16 -7.76
CA ALA A 73 15.25 14.00 -6.48
C ALA A 73 16.67 14.57 -6.66
N ALA A 74 17.17 15.31 -5.67
CA ALA A 74 18.49 15.95 -5.72
C ALA A 74 19.68 14.94 -5.71
N GLU A 75 19.40 13.66 -5.92
CA GLU A 75 20.38 12.59 -5.97
C GLU A 75 20.75 12.29 -7.42
N ASP A 76 22.02 11.98 -7.65
CA ASP A 76 22.49 11.52 -8.94
C ASP A 76 21.77 10.22 -9.31
N SER A 77 21.31 10.13 -10.57
CA SER A 77 20.58 8.95 -11.04
C SER A 77 21.47 7.71 -10.94
N SER A 78 21.14 6.80 -10.03
CA SER A 78 21.82 5.51 -9.95
C SER A 78 21.29 4.55 -11.03
N PRO A 79 22.17 3.80 -11.72
CA PRO A 79 21.72 2.80 -12.69
C PRO A 79 20.84 1.76 -11.99
N TYR A 80 19.63 1.57 -12.54
CA TYR A 80 18.65 0.63 -12.01
C TYR A 80 19.25 -0.78 -11.84
N GLY A 81 19.13 -1.34 -10.62
CA GLY A 81 19.55 -2.71 -10.31
C GLY A 81 20.99 -2.87 -9.81
N GLN A 82 21.72 -1.79 -9.55
CA GLN A 82 23.00 -1.84 -8.84
C GLN A 82 22.80 -1.48 -7.36
N PRO A 83 23.38 -2.23 -6.40
CA PRO A 83 23.35 -1.85 -5.00
C PRO A 83 24.21 -0.60 -4.77
N ASP A 84 23.71 0.29 -3.91
CA ASP A 84 24.37 1.55 -3.52
C ASP A 84 25.76 1.24 -2.90
N PRO A 85 26.86 1.87 -3.35
CA PRO A 85 28.15 1.69 -2.72
C PRO A 85 28.16 2.35 -1.34
N SER A 86 28.10 1.50 -0.31
CA SER A 86 28.25 1.83 1.11
C SER A 86 29.47 2.68 1.45
#